data_AF-U2JDT1-F1
#
_entry.id   AF-U2JDT1-F1
#
_cell.length_a   1.000
_cell.length_b   1.000
_cell.length_c   1.000
_cell.angle_alpha   90.00
_cell.angle_beta   90.00
_cell.angle_gamma   90.00
#
_symmetry.space_group_name_H-M   'P 1'
#
loop_
_entity.id
_entity.type
_entity.pdbx_description
1 polymer ?
#
loop_
_entity_poly.entity_id
_entity_poly.type
_entity_poly.pdbx_seq_one_letter_code
_entity_poly.pdbx_strand_id
1 'polypeptide(L)'
;MIYLYAKAVHIIFVICWMAGLFYMPRLFIYHTEAKAKGEVEYQILHKQFTLMENRLWWVITTPAMYIAIASALLMLYTTPGLLTLGWMHVKLLFVGGMVFYHFRSQRIMHALRDEKSTWTSHQLRLWNEVATILVFAIVFVVILKSALNWIYGVLGIVCLAVLLMFLIKLYKTYRKSKGEQVD
;
A
#
# COMPACT_ATOMS: atom_id res chain seq x y z
N MET A 1 29.60 7.92 8.44
CA MET A 1 28.61 8.89 8.95
C MET A 1 27.50 9.17 7.95
N ILE A 2 27.80 9.66 6.73
CA ILE A 2 26.79 10.00 5.69
C ILE A 2 25.80 8.86 5.42
N TYR A 3 26.27 7.62 5.31
CA TYR A 3 25.41 6.44 5.12
C TYR A 3 24.35 6.27 6.20
N LEU A 4 24.70 6.49 7.48
CA LEU A 4 23.76 6.31 8.60
C LEU A 4 22.67 7.38 8.60
N TYR A 5 23.03 8.63 8.29
CA TYR A 5 22.05 9.70 8.11
C TYR A 5 21.15 9.45 6.91
N ALA A 6 21.72 9.06 5.77
CA ALA A 6 20.95 8.70 4.58
C ALA A 6 19.98 7.53 4.88
N LYS A 7 20.42 6.52 5.63
CA LYS A 7 19.59 5.40 6.07
C LYS A 7 18.46 5.84 7.01
N ALA A 8 18.73 6.73 7.95
CA ALA A 8 17.70 7.26 8.84
C ALA A 8 16.63 8.04 8.06
N VAL A 9 17.05 8.98 7.21
CA VAL A 9 16.17 9.74 6.30
C VAL A 9 15.36 8.79 5.42
N HIS A 10 16.01 7.80 4.82
CA HIS A 10 15.35 6.80 3.99
C HIS A 10 14.23 6.08 4.74
N ILE A 11 14.49 5.57 5.95
CA ILE A 11 13.47 4.84 6.73
C ILE A 11 12.28 5.75 7.06
N ILE A 12 12.53 6.99 7.50
CA ILE A 12 11.46 7.95 7.83
C ILE A 12 10.55 8.17 6.60
N PHE A 13 11.15 8.47 5.45
CA PHE A 13 10.37 8.77 4.26
C PHE A 13 9.75 7.53 3.60
N VAL A 14 10.34 6.34 3.77
CA VAL A 14 9.67 5.08 3.41
C VAL A 14 8.41 4.87 4.23
N ILE A 15 8.45 5.13 5.55
CA ILE A 15 7.26 5.02 6.41
C ILE A 15 6.18 6.03 5.97
N CYS A 16 6.55 7.30 5.76
CA CYS A 16 5.62 8.32 5.29
C CYS A 16 5.00 7.97 3.92
N TRP A 17 5.83 7.50 2.98
CA TRP A 17 5.36 7.08 1.66
C TRP A 17 4.41 5.88 1.77
N MET A 18 4.74 4.91 2.62
CA MET A 18 3.93 3.71 2.81
C MET A 18 2.59 3.99 3.48
N ALA A 19 2.57 4.87 4.48
CA ALA A 19 1.33 5.32 5.11
C ALA A 19 0.38 5.94 4.09
N GLY A 20 0.91 6.79 3.20
CA GLY A 20 0.13 7.38 2.10
C GLY A 20 -0.42 6.33 1.14
N LEU A 21 0.42 5.41 0.67
CA LEU A 21 0.01 4.35 -0.27
C LEU A 21 -1.01 3.36 0.30
N PHE A 22 -0.99 3.13 1.62
CA PHE A 22 -2.00 2.31 2.29
C PHE A 22 -3.34 3.05 2.48
N TYR A 23 -3.30 4.34 2.76
CA TYR A 23 -4.52 5.09 3.06
C TYR A 23 -5.26 5.57 1.80
N MET A 24 -4.55 5.82 0.71
CA MET A 24 -5.14 6.32 -0.54
C MET A 24 -6.19 5.40 -1.18
N PRO A 25 -5.97 4.08 -1.33
CA PRO A 25 -7.00 3.17 -1.85
C PRO A 25 -8.27 3.17 -1.01
N ARG A 26 -8.13 3.37 0.31
CA ARG A 26 -9.26 3.46 1.22
C ARG A 26 -10.09 4.72 0.98
N LEU A 27 -9.44 5.85 0.72
CA LEU A 27 -10.14 7.06 0.26
C LEU A 27 -10.86 6.82 -1.07
N PHE A 28 -10.21 6.16 -2.04
CA PHE A 28 -10.82 5.84 -3.34
C PHE A 28 -12.08 5.00 -3.21
N ILE A 29 -12.10 4.03 -2.30
CA ILE A 29 -13.29 3.21 -2.02
C ILE A 29 -14.43 4.11 -1.53
N TYR A 30 -14.18 4.95 -0.52
CA TYR A 30 -15.21 5.85 0.02
C TYR A 30 -15.68 6.89 -1.00
N HIS A 31 -14.78 7.39 -1.83
CA HIS A 31 -15.10 8.29 -2.94
C HIS A 31 -16.00 7.60 -3.97
N THR A 32 -15.71 6.34 -4.31
CA THR A 32 -16.53 5.56 -5.24
C THR A 32 -17.89 5.20 -4.65
N GLU A 33 -17.95 4.83 -3.37
CA GLU A 33 -19.20 4.53 -2.65
C GLU A 33 -20.08 5.78 -2.51
N ALA A 34 -19.50 6.98 -2.47
CA ALA A 34 -20.24 8.23 -2.46
C ALA A 34 -21.10 8.43 -3.73
N LYS A 35 -20.73 7.84 -4.87
CA LYS A 35 -21.54 7.89 -6.12
C LYS A 35 -22.89 7.19 -5.99
N ALA A 36 -23.04 6.26 -5.05
CA ALA A 36 -24.30 5.58 -4.80
C ALA A 36 -25.28 6.41 -3.94
N LYS A 37 -24.85 7.57 -3.44
CA LYS A 37 -25.67 8.48 -2.64
C LYS A 37 -26.47 9.43 -3.54
N GLY A 38 -27.37 10.21 -2.93
CA GLY A 38 -28.13 11.23 -3.67
C GLY A 38 -27.21 12.29 -4.28
N GLU A 39 -27.63 12.89 -5.40
CA GLU A 39 -26.86 13.85 -6.20
C GLU A 39 -26.23 14.98 -5.36
N VAL A 40 -27.02 15.58 -4.47
CA VAL A 40 -26.56 16.68 -3.60
C VAL A 40 -25.49 16.21 -2.62
N GLU A 41 -25.65 15.00 -2.06
CA GLU A 41 -24.70 14.43 -1.11
C GLU A 41 -23.39 14.06 -1.82
N TYR A 42 -23.50 13.44 -3.00
CA TYR A 42 -22.34 13.11 -3.85
C TYR A 42 -21.50 14.35 -4.17
N GLN A 43 -22.11 15.45 -4.60
CA GLN A 43 -21.38 16.69 -4.93
C GLN A 43 -20.56 17.24 -3.76
N ILE A 44 -21.08 17.13 -2.53
CA ILE A 44 -20.38 17.57 -1.31
C ILE A 44 -19.21 16.62 -1.00
N LEU A 45 -19.47 15.31 -0.97
CA LEU A 45 -18.43 14.32 -0.67
C LEU A 45 -17.34 14.27 -1.75
N HIS A 46 -17.69 14.39 -3.03
CA HIS A 46 -16.76 14.39 -4.15
C HIS A 46 -15.72 15.51 -4.02
N LYS A 47 -16.17 16.73 -3.71
CA LYS A 47 -15.27 17.88 -3.44
C LYS A 47 -14.37 17.61 -2.25
N GLN A 48 -14.92 17.07 -1.17
CA GLN A 48 -14.18 16.80 0.06
C GLN A 48 -13.13 15.69 -0.14
N PHE A 49 -13.49 14.57 -0.76
CA PHE A 49 -12.57 13.46 -1.04
C PHE A 49 -11.49 13.90 -2.01
N THR A 50 -11.84 14.62 -3.07
CA THR A 50 -10.86 15.20 -3.99
C THR A 50 -9.83 16.07 -3.26
N LEU A 51 -10.27 16.90 -2.31
CA LEU A 51 -9.36 17.72 -1.51
C LEU A 51 -8.46 16.86 -0.60
N MET A 52 -9.04 15.88 0.10
CA MET A 52 -8.29 14.99 0.99
C MET A 52 -7.25 14.16 0.24
N GLU A 53 -7.64 13.56 -0.88
CA GLU A 53 -6.77 12.78 -1.77
C GLU A 53 -5.62 13.64 -2.30
N ASN A 54 -5.92 14.84 -2.82
CA ASN A 54 -4.88 15.72 -3.36
C ASN A 54 -3.91 16.19 -2.28
N ARG A 55 -4.39 16.57 -1.09
CA ARG A 55 -3.52 16.98 0.01
C ARG A 55 -2.62 15.83 0.44
N LEU A 56 -3.18 14.65 0.67
CA LEU A 56 -2.39 13.50 1.08
C LEU A 56 -1.37 13.08 0.02
N TRP A 57 -1.76 13.09 -1.25
CA TRP A 57 -0.89 12.69 -2.34
C TRP A 57 0.26 13.68 -2.55
N TRP A 58 -0.06 14.96 -2.76
CA TRP A 58 0.91 15.96 -3.17
C TRP A 58 1.70 16.58 -2.02
N VAL A 59 1.13 16.63 -0.81
CA VAL A 59 1.84 17.22 0.35
C VAL A 59 2.70 16.18 1.07
N ILE A 60 2.25 14.92 1.13
CA ILE A 60 2.92 13.88 1.94
C ILE A 60 3.48 12.77 1.06
N THR A 61 2.63 12.08 0.30
CA THR A 61 2.98 10.78 -0.31
C THR A 61 4.03 10.92 -1.41
N THR A 62 3.85 11.85 -2.33
CA THR A 62 4.74 12.07 -3.47
C THR A 62 6.08 12.69 -3.07
N PRO A 63 6.14 13.73 -2.22
CA PRO A 63 7.42 14.22 -1.70
C PRO A 63 8.19 13.14 -0.92
N ALA A 64 7.49 12.33 -0.11
CA ALA A 64 8.11 11.24 0.62
C ALA A 64 8.70 10.18 -0.31
N MET A 65 8.02 9.83 -1.40
CA MET A 65 8.58 8.95 -2.42
C MET A 65 9.90 9.48 -2.97
N TYR A 66 9.94 10.75 -3.39
CA TYR A 66 11.15 11.34 -3.98
C TYR A 66 12.32 11.33 -3.00
N ILE A 67 12.08 11.69 -1.74
CA ILE A 67 13.14 11.70 -0.71
C ILE A 67 13.58 10.27 -0.35
N ALA A 68 12.64 9.32 -0.27
CA ALA A 68 12.96 7.91 -0.04
C ALA A 68 13.83 7.33 -1.17
N ILE A 69 13.53 7.65 -2.44
CA ILE A 69 14.33 7.19 -3.59
C ILE A 69 15.69 7.88 -3.62
N ALA A 70 15.73 9.21 -3.44
CA ALA A 70 16.99 9.96 -3.43
C ALA A 70 17.95 9.47 -2.34
N SER A 71 17.44 9.25 -1.13
CA SER A 71 18.22 8.67 -0.02
C SER A 71 18.64 7.23 -0.28
N ALA A 72 17.82 6.42 -0.97
CA ALA A 72 18.20 5.08 -1.40
C ALA A 72 19.37 5.11 -2.40
N LEU A 73 19.30 5.98 -3.40
CA LEU A 73 20.36 6.17 -4.40
C LEU A 73 21.65 6.65 -3.75
N LEU A 74 21.57 7.57 -2.77
CA LEU A 74 22.72 8.02 -2.00
C LEU A 74 23.38 6.88 -1.21
N MET A 75 22.60 5.98 -0.61
CA MET A 75 23.13 4.79 0.06
C MET A 75 23.80 3.82 -0.92
N LEU A 76 23.23 3.61 -2.11
CA LEU A 76 23.84 2.76 -3.14
C LEU A 76 25.14 3.36 -3.69
N TYR A 77 25.19 4.68 -3.88
CA TYR A 77 26.39 5.38 -4.32
C TYR A 77 27.51 5.30 -3.27
N THR A 78 27.19 5.48 -2.00
CA THR A 78 28.18 5.42 -0.90
C THR A 78 28.60 4.00 -0.53
N THR A 79 27.83 2.98 -0.91
CA THR A 79 28.15 1.58 -0.65
C THR A 79 27.75 0.70 -1.85
N PRO A 80 28.52 0.73 -2.95
CA PRO A 80 28.17 0.02 -4.19
C PRO A 80 28.17 -1.51 -4.02
N GLY A 81 28.91 -2.04 -3.02
CA GLY A 81 28.88 -3.45 -2.66
C GLY A 81 27.51 -3.97 -2.21
N LEU A 82 26.52 -3.11 -1.95
CA LEU A 82 25.14 -3.55 -1.74
C LEU A 82 24.55 -4.23 -2.99
N LEU A 83 24.95 -3.79 -4.19
CA LEU A 83 24.43 -4.33 -5.45
C LEU A 83 24.96 -5.73 -5.78
N THR A 84 25.99 -6.22 -5.09
CA THR A 84 26.45 -7.61 -5.28
C THR A 84 25.63 -8.62 -4.48
N LEU A 85 24.74 -8.14 -3.61
CA LEU A 85 23.91 -8.98 -2.76
C LEU A 85 22.62 -9.37 -3.48
N GLY A 86 22.36 -10.67 -3.66
CA GLY A 86 21.16 -11.17 -4.36
C GLY A 86 19.83 -10.64 -3.80
N TRP A 87 19.72 -10.46 -2.48
CA TRP A 87 18.52 -9.92 -1.84
C TRP A 87 18.28 -8.43 -2.15
N MET A 88 19.32 -7.68 -2.52
CA MET A 88 19.19 -6.27 -2.91
C MET A 88 18.51 -6.13 -4.27
N HIS A 89 18.78 -7.01 -5.23
CA HIS A 89 18.06 -7.03 -6.51
C HIS A 89 16.57 -7.33 -6.32
N VAL A 90 16.26 -8.32 -5.46
CA VAL A 90 14.87 -8.65 -5.11
C VAL A 90 14.18 -7.47 -4.42
N LYS A 91 14.86 -6.79 -3.49
CA LYS A 91 14.35 -5.57 -2.86
C LYS A 91 14.04 -4.49 -3.89
N LEU A 92 14.97 -4.23 -4.82
CA LEU A 92 14.81 -3.22 -5.86
C LEU A 92 13.65 -3.54 -6.81
N LEU A 93 13.41 -4.82 -7.11
CA LEU A 93 12.23 -5.26 -7.86
C LEU A 93 10.93 -4.85 -7.15
N PHE A 94 10.80 -5.14 -5.85
CA PHE A 94 9.62 -4.76 -5.08
C PHE A 94 9.46 -3.25 -4.93
N VAL A 95 10.56 -2.51 -4.74
CA VAL A 95 10.55 -1.04 -4.74
C VAL A 95 10.08 -0.51 -6.10
N GLY A 96 10.53 -1.10 -7.21
CA GLY A 96 10.01 -0.79 -8.55
C GLY A 96 8.52 -1.05 -8.67
N GLY A 97 8.04 -2.17 -8.11
CA GLY A 97 6.60 -2.47 -7.99
C GLY A 97 5.84 -1.43 -7.18
N MET A 98 6.39 -0.93 -6.08
CA MET A 98 5.80 0.16 -5.29
C MET A 98 5.74 1.48 -6.07
N VAL A 99 6.79 1.82 -6.82
CA VAL A 99 6.80 3.03 -7.66
C VAL A 99 5.73 2.91 -8.74
N PHE A 100 5.62 1.74 -9.39
CA PHE A 100 4.54 1.47 -10.35
C PHE A 100 3.16 1.61 -9.69
N TYR A 101 2.98 1.04 -8.50
CA TYR A 101 1.75 1.14 -7.73
C TYR A 101 1.40 2.59 -7.38
N HIS A 102 2.40 3.41 -7.02
CA HIS A 102 2.23 4.83 -6.75
C HIS A 102 1.66 5.55 -7.98
N PHE A 103 2.33 5.48 -9.13
CA PHE A 103 1.84 6.15 -10.34
C PHE A 103 0.49 5.61 -10.85
N ARG A 104 0.24 4.30 -10.67
CA ARG A 104 -1.07 3.72 -11.00
C ARG A 104 -2.17 4.27 -10.10
N SER A 105 -1.90 4.41 -8.80
CA SER A 105 -2.83 5.02 -7.83
C SER A 105 -3.04 6.51 -8.11
N GLN A 106 -2.00 7.23 -8.53
CA GLN A 106 -2.13 8.61 -9.00
C GLN A 106 -3.08 8.72 -10.20
N ARG A 107 -2.99 7.79 -11.16
CA ARG A 107 -3.93 7.76 -12.30
C ARG A 107 -5.37 7.51 -11.86
N ILE A 108 -5.58 6.63 -10.86
CA ILE A 108 -6.91 6.38 -10.29
C ILE A 108 -7.45 7.64 -9.60
N MET A 109 -6.62 8.33 -8.81
CA MET A 109 -6.97 9.61 -8.16
C MET A 109 -7.44 10.65 -9.18
N HIS A 110 -6.69 10.83 -10.28
CA HIS A 110 -7.08 11.76 -11.33
C HIS A 110 -8.39 11.34 -12.02
N ALA A 111 -8.58 10.04 -12.29
CA ALA A 111 -9.81 9.55 -12.89
C ALA A 111 -11.03 9.70 -11.96
N LEU A 112 -10.86 9.55 -10.65
CA LEU A 112 -11.91 9.78 -9.66
C LEU A 112 -12.29 11.25 -9.58
N ARG A 113 -11.30 12.15 -9.50
CA ARG A 113 -11.49 13.60 -9.52
C ARG A 113 -12.23 14.07 -10.77
N ASP A 114 -11.84 13.56 -11.94
CA ASP A 114 -12.44 13.98 -13.21
C ASP A 114 -13.76 13.22 -13.51
N GLU A 115 -14.31 12.51 -12.52
CA GLU A 115 -15.52 11.68 -12.54
C GLU A 115 -15.54 10.52 -13.57
N LYS A 116 -14.46 10.36 -14.35
CA LYS A 116 -14.27 9.35 -15.40
C LYS A 116 -13.81 7.99 -14.89
N SER A 117 -13.74 7.79 -13.57
CA SER A 117 -13.31 6.51 -12.99
C SER A 117 -14.30 5.40 -13.30
N THR A 118 -13.79 4.33 -13.92
CA THR A 118 -14.51 3.06 -14.17
C THR A 118 -14.26 2.01 -13.08
N TRP A 119 -13.53 2.38 -12.01
CA TRP A 119 -13.19 1.46 -10.94
C TRP A 119 -14.36 1.23 -10.00
N THR A 120 -14.62 -0.03 -9.69
CA THR A 120 -15.63 -0.43 -8.70
C THR A 120 -15.04 -0.50 -7.29
N SER A 121 -15.88 -0.36 -6.25
CA SER A 121 -15.44 -0.48 -4.86
C SER A 121 -14.78 -1.83 -4.56
N HIS A 122 -15.22 -2.91 -5.20
CA HIS A 122 -14.57 -4.23 -5.07
C HIS A 122 -13.17 -4.26 -5.69
N GLN A 123 -12.99 -3.70 -6.89
CA GLN A 123 -11.67 -3.63 -7.53
C GLN A 123 -10.69 -2.76 -6.72
N LEU A 124 -11.18 -1.68 -6.11
CA LEU A 124 -10.36 -0.81 -5.25
C LEU A 124 -9.98 -1.48 -3.92
N ARG A 125 -10.85 -2.35 -3.37
CA ARG A 125 -10.51 -3.22 -2.22
C ARG A 125 -9.41 -4.20 -2.60
N LEU A 126 -9.50 -4.85 -3.76
CA LEU A 126 -8.41 -5.71 -4.25
C LEU A 126 -7.12 -4.91 -4.46
N TRP A 127 -7.22 -3.69 -4.99
CA TRP A 127 -6.08 -2.79 -5.17
C TRP A 127 -5.41 -2.44 -3.82
N ASN A 128 -6.20 -2.23 -2.76
CA ASN A 128 -5.68 -2.04 -1.41
C ASN A 128 -4.84 -3.23 -0.92
N GLU A 129 -5.27 -4.47 -1.18
CA GLU A 129 -4.52 -5.67 -0.78
C GLU A 129 -3.16 -5.78 -1.49
N VAL A 130 -3.03 -5.25 -2.72
CA VAL A 130 -1.74 -5.21 -3.42
C VAL A 130 -0.71 -4.39 -2.64
N ALA A 131 -1.11 -3.26 -2.05
CA ALA A 131 -0.21 -2.47 -1.19
C ALA A 131 0.25 -3.29 0.01
N THR A 132 -0.67 -3.99 0.68
CA THR A 132 -0.36 -4.87 1.81
C THR A 132 0.67 -5.93 1.43
N ILE A 133 0.44 -6.66 0.34
CA ILE A 133 1.33 -7.72 -0.13
C ILE A 133 2.74 -7.19 -0.42
N LEU A 134 2.85 -6.02 -1.08
CA LEU A 134 4.14 -5.40 -1.38
C LEU A 134 4.94 -5.08 -0.10
N VAL A 135 4.29 -4.50 0.91
CA VAL A 135 4.96 -4.14 2.17
C VAL A 135 5.47 -5.37 2.89
N PHE A 136 4.64 -6.40 3.01
CA PHE A 136 5.05 -7.65 3.63
C PHE A 136 6.23 -8.27 2.88
N ALA A 137 6.17 -8.37 1.55
CA ALA A 137 7.29 -8.88 0.77
C ALA A 137 8.59 -8.11 1.02
N ILE A 138 8.53 -6.77 1.03
CA ILE A 138 9.72 -5.92 1.25
C ILE A 138 10.29 -6.10 2.65
N VAL A 139 9.47 -6.13 3.70
CA VAL A 139 9.93 -6.30 5.08
C VAL A 139 10.62 -7.66 5.24
N PHE A 140 10.06 -8.74 4.70
CA PHE A 140 10.67 -10.05 4.77
C PHE A 140 11.99 -10.14 4.00
N VAL A 141 12.07 -9.55 2.79
CA VAL A 141 13.34 -9.47 2.05
C VAL A 141 14.41 -8.73 2.85
N VAL A 142 14.05 -7.60 3.48
CA VAL A 142 15.00 -6.75 4.22
C VAL A 142 15.48 -7.41 5.51
N ILE A 143 14.58 -8.06 6.25
CA ILE A 143 14.91 -8.68 7.55
C ILE A 143 15.65 -10.02 7.35
N LEU A 144 15.17 -10.87 6.44
CA LEU A 144 15.77 -12.18 6.21
C LEU A 144 17.02 -12.12 5.32
N LYS A 145 17.27 -10.99 4.65
CA LYS A 145 18.41 -10.75 3.74
C LYS A 145 18.66 -11.91 2.77
N SER A 146 17.59 -12.56 2.34
CA SER A 146 17.63 -13.75 1.50
C SER A 146 16.73 -13.56 0.30
N ALA A 147 17.25 -13.93 -0.87
CA ALA A 147 16.56 -13.79 -2.15
C ALA A 147 15.40 -14.79 -2.33
N LEU A 148 15.34 -15.85 -1.51
CA LEU A 148 14.31 -16.90 -1.60
C LEU A 148 13.40 -16.95 -0.36
N ASN A 149 13.88 -16.53 0.82
CA ASN A 149 13.09 -16.68 2.05
C ASN A 149 11.90 -15.72 2.16
N TRP A 150 11.85 -14.68 1.32
CA TRP A 150 10.67 -13.82 1.23
C TRP A 150 9.44 -14.58 0.72
N ILE A 151 9.63 -15.61 -0.13
CA ILE A 151 8.55 -16.43 -0.66
C ILE A 151 7.87 -17.19 0.49
N TYR A 152 8.64 -17.81 1.38
CA TYR A 152 8.12 -18.49 2.56
C TYR A 152 7.48 -17.52 3.56
N GLY A 153 8.01 -16.31 3.68
CA GLY A 153 7.41 -15.25 4.49
C GLY A 153 6.03 -14.82 3.98
N VAL A 154 5.92 -14.54 2.68
CA VAL A 154 4.66 -14.18 2.03
C VAL A 154 3.67 -15.34 2.08
N LEU A 155 4.10 -16.57 1.78
CA LEU A 155 3.28 -17.77 1.92
C LEU A 155 2.79 -17.97 3.36
N GLY A 156 3.64 -17.72 4.36
CA GLY A 156 3.26 -17.81 5.78
C GLY A 156 2.15 -16.83 6.16
N ILE A 157 2.20 -15.60 5.65
CA ILE A 157 1.16 -14.58 5.92
C ILE A 157 -0.11 -14.84 5.14
N VAL A 158 -0.01 -15.25 3.87
CA VAL A 158 -1.19 -15.66 3.09
C VAL A 158 -1.85 -16.85 3.78
N CYS A 159 -1.08 -17.82 4.25
CA CYS A 159 -1.58 -18.95 5.04
C CYS A 159 -2.24 -18.47 6.35
N LEU A 160 -1.61 -17.54 7.08
CA LEU A 160 -2.18 -16.97 8.30
C LEU A 160 -3.47 -16.19 8.03
N ALA A 161 -3.54 -15.38 6.97
CA ALA A 161 -4.73 -14.61 6.59
C ALA A 161 -5.87 -15.53 6.15
N VAL A 162 -5.57 -16.57 5.37
CA VAL A 162 -6.53 -17.62 5.00
C VAL A 162 -7.02 -18.37 6.24
N LEU A 163 -6.12 -18.70 7.17
CA LEU A 163 -6.45 -19.37 8.42
C LEU A 163 -7.33 -18.47 9.31
N LEU A 164 -7.03 -17.18 9.45
CA LEU A 164 -7.85 -16.22 10.18
C LEU A 164 -9.23 -16.06 9.53
N MET A 165 -9.31 -15.93 8.20
CA MET A 165 -10.59 -15.90 7.49
C MET A 165 -11.40 -17.19 7.70
N PHE A 166 -10.74 -18.34 7.67
CA PHE A 166 -11.37 -19.62 7.95
C PHE A 166 -11.88 -19.71 9.39
N LEU A 167 -11.09 -19.28 10.38
CA LEU A 167 -11.50 -19.19 11.79
C LEU A 167 -12.68 -18.25 11.99
N ILE A 168 -12.67 -17.06 11.36
CA ILE A 168 -13.80 -16.11 11.42
C ILE A 168 -15.06 -16.74 10.81
N LYS A 169 -14.92 -17.43 9.68
CA LYS A 169 -16.04 -18.11 9.02
C LYS A 169 -16.59 -19.26 9.88
N LEU A 170 -15.73 -20.07 10.49
CA LEU A 170 -16.11 -21.11 11.44
C LEU A 170 -16.80 -20.53 12.67
N TYR A 171 -16.27 -19.44 13.22
CA TYR A 171 -16.85 -18.74 14.35
C TYR A 171 -18.25 -18.20 14.01
N LYS A 172 -18.41 -17.56 12.84
CA LYS A 172 -19.70 -17.07 12.34
C LYS A 172 -20.70 -18.23 12.12
N THR A 173 -20.25 -19.36 11.58
CA THR A 173 -21.09 -20.56 11.39
C THR A 173 -21.48 -21.21 12.73
N TYR A 174 -20.56 -21.33 13.68
CA TYR A 174 -20.81 -21.85 15.02
C TYR A 174 -21.81 -20.99 15.80
N ARG A 175 -21.66 -19.66 15.73
CA ARG A 175 -22.59 -18.71 16.38
C ARG A 175 -23.98 -18.76 15.75
N LYS A 176 -24.07 -18.86 14.42
CA LYS A 176 -25.34 -19.04 13.69
C LYS A 176 -26.05 -20.35 14.05
N SER A 177 -25.29 -21.43 14.29
CA SER A 177 -25.82 -22.71 14.78
C SER A 177 -26.39 -22.64 16.20
N LYS A 178 -26.01 -21.64 17.01
CA LYS A 178 -26.55 -21.41 18.36
C LYS A 178 -27.72 -20.41 18.41
N GLY A 179 -28.18 -19.89 17.26
CA GLY A 179 -29.36 -19.02 17.19
C GLY A 179 -29.11 -17.55 17.55
N GLU A 180 -27.86 -17.11 17.71
CA GLU A 180 -27.53 -15.70 17.95
C GLU A 180 -27.42 -14.91 16.63
N GLN A 181 -28.06 -13.73 16.55
CA GLN A 181 -27.98 -12.86 15.37
C GLN A 181 -26.54 -12.40 15.10
N VAL A 182 -26.14 -12.41 13.82
CA VAL A 182 -24.79 -12.06 13.38
C VAL A 182 -24.84 -10.94 12.34
N ASP A 183 -24.46 -9.73 12.75
CA ASP A 183 -24.01 -8.67 11.84
C ASP A 183 -22.71 -9.09 11.13
#